data_AF-A0A4C1U4G5-F1
#
_entry.id   AF-A0A4C1U4G5-F1
#
_cell.length_a   1.000
_cell.length_b   1.000
_cell.length_c   1.000
_cell.angle_alpha   90.00
_cell.angle_beta   90.00
_cell.angle_gamma   90.00
#
_symmetry.space_group_name_H-M   'P 1'
#
loop_
_entity.id
_entity.type
_entity.pdbx_description
1 polymer ?
#
loop_
_entity_poly.entity_id
_entity_poly.type
_entity_poly.pdbx_seq_one_letter_code
_entity_poly.pdbx_strand_id
1 'polypeptide(L)'
;MSSGFISESEVLEARRRRQEEWEKVRTEDQPQEAPEEPFDNRPLYKRLEEQRLKREAEYEEAHRLKNMIRGLDDDEVGFLELVERSKATAAQQISLEEQREMHEFRCSILFYDVNVTVIMGASSIISNIF
;
A
#
# COMPACT_ATOMS: atom_id res chain seq x y z
N MET A 1 -8.15 28.22 -8.55
CA MET A 1 -9.46 28.51 -7.93
C MET A 1 -10.09 29.65 -8.70
N SER A 2 -10.77 29.39 -9.82
CA SER A 2 -11.65 30.39 -10.42
C SER A 2 -12.85 30.53 -9.49
N SER A 3 -13.06 31.71 -8.92
CA SER A 3 -14.28 31.97 -8.17
C SER A 3 -15.46 31.75 -9.12
N GLY A 4 -16.50 31.05 -8.69
CA GLY A 4 -17.66 30.72 -9.54
C GLY A 4 -18.53 31.93 -9.91
N PHE A 5 -17.97 33.14 -9.88
CA PHE A 5 -18.65 34.36 -10.27
C PHE A 5 -18.43 34.59 -11.76
N ILE A 6 -19.54 34.72 -12.49
CA ILE A 6 -19.56 35.01 -13.93
C ILE A 6 -19.74 36.53 -14.09
N SER A 7 -18.95 37.15 -14.96
CA SER A 7 -19.08 38.58 -15.26
C SER A 7 -20.26 38.86 -16.20
N GLU A 8 -20.82 40.08 -16.17
CA GLU A 8 -21.92 40.47 -17.07
C GLU A 8 -21.53 40.29 -18.55
N SER A 9 -20.28 40.60 -18.90
CA SER A 9 -19.73 40.38 -20.24
C SER A 9 -19.77 38.90 -20.65
N GLU A 10 -19.44 37.98 -19.74
CA GLU A 10 -19.47 36.54 -20.03
C GLU A 10 -20.90 36.02 -20.24
N VAL A 11 -21.88 36.54 -19.49
CA VAL A 11 -23.30 36.18 -19.67
C VAL A 11 -23.81 36.65 -21.04
N LEU A 12 -23.47 37.88 -21.44
CA LEU A 12 -23.86 38.43 -22.74
C LEU A 12 -23.21 37.66 -23.90
N GLU A 13 -21.92 37.32 -23.80
CA GLU A 13 -21.25 36.49 -24.79
C GLU A 13 -21.86 35.10 -24.90
N ALA A 14 -22.20 34.47 -23.76
CA ALA A 14 -22.87 33.17 -23.75
C ALA A 14 -24.24 33.22 -24.43
N ARG A 15 -25.04 34.27 -24.16
CA ARG A 15 -26.30 34.51 -24.86
C ARG A 15 -26.10 34.71 -26.36
N ARG A 16 -25.08 35.47 -26.76
CA ARG A 16 -24.74 35.70 -28.18
C ARG A 16 -24.37 34.39 -28.89
N ARG A 17 -23.48 33.57 -28.29
CA ARG A 17 -23.10 32.26 -28.86
C ARG A 17 -24.30 31.33 -29.00
N ARG A 18 -25.17 31.28 -28.00
CA ARG A 18 -26.41 30.49 -28.04
C ARG A 18 -27.34 30.94 -29.17
N GLN A 19 -27.48 32.25 -29.37
CA GLN A 19 -28.27 32.81 -30.47
C GLN A 19 -27.66 32.48 -31.85
N GLU A 20 -26.34 32.60 -32.00
CA GLU A 20 -25.64 32.25 -33.24
C GLU A 20 -25.76 30.75 -33.58
N GLU A 21 -25.74 29.87 -32.57
CA GLU A 21 -25.97 28.43 -32.73
C GLU A 21 -27.43 28.12 -33.06
N TRP A 22 -28.36 28.83 -32.43
CA TRP A 22 -29.79 28.72 -32.70
C TRP A 22 -30.10 29.11 -34.14
N GLU A 23 -29.60 30.25 -34.61
CA GLU A 23 -29.83 30.73 -35.99
C GLU A 23 -29.30 29.77 -37.07
N LYS A 24 -28.29 28.94 -36.75
CA LYS A 24 -27.77 27.92 -37.68
C LYS A 24 -28.67 26.68 -37.79
N VAL A 25 -29.42 26.36 -36.72
CA VAL A 25 -30.22 25.12 -36.62
C VAL A 25 -31.73 25.42 -36.71
N ARG A 26 -32.13 26.69 -36.60
CA ARG A 26 -33.53 27.15 -36.61
C ARG A 26 -34.18 26.91 -37.97
N THR A 27 -35.41 26.39 -37.94
CA THR A 27 -36.33 26.26 -39.10
C THR A 27 -37.34 27.41 -39.10
N GLU A 28 -37.99 27.74 -40.23
CA GLU A 28 -38.87 28.92 -40.40
C GLU A 28 -40.04 29.03 -39.39
N ASP A 29 -40.49 27.92 -38.80
CA ASP A 29 -41.57 27.88 -37.81
C ASP A 29 -41.13 28.11 -36.35
N GLN A 30 -39.82 28.23 -36.08
CA GLN A 30 -39.29 28.31 -34.72
C GLN A 30 -39.00 29.76 -34.28
N PRO A 31 -39.09 30.07 -32.97
CA PRO A 31 -38.96 31.43 -32.45
C PRO A 31 -37.60 32.07 -32.81
N GLN A 32 -37.61 33.39 -33.05
CA GLN A 32 -36.44 34.15 -33.48
C GLN A 32 -35.32 34.12 -32.42
N GLU A 33 -35.70 34.18 -31.14
CA GLU A 33 -34.79 34.19 -29.99
C GLU A 33 -34.57 32.77 -29.46
N ALA A 34 -33.32 32.44 -29.16
CA ALA A 34 -32.95 31.16 -28.60
C ALA A 34 -33.66 30.97 -27.24
N PRO A 35 -34.36 29.84 -27.02
CA PRO A 35 -34.99 29.54 -25.74
C PRO A 35 -33.97 29.65 -24.59
N GLU A 36 -34.34 30.39 -23.54
CA GLU A 36 -33.51 30.47 -22.35
C GLU A 36 -33.47 29.11 -21.63
N GLU A 37 -32.32 28.79 -21.05
CA GLU A 37 -32.17 27.52 -20.34
C GLU A 37 -33.25 27.40 -19.26
N PRO A 38 -33.88 26.22 -19.13
CA PRO A 38 -34.95 26.03 -18.17
C PRO A 38 -34.43 26.35 -16.77
N PHE A 39 -34.98 27.41 -16.19
CA PHE A 39 -34.66 27.82 -14.83
C PHE A 39 -35.12 26.70 -13.89
N ASP A 40 -34.16 26.10 -13.19
CA ASP A 40 -34.49 25.13 -12.16
C ASP A 40 -35.32 25.86 -11.08
N ASN A 41 -36.53 25.39 -10.84
CA ASN A 41 -37.46 25.94 -9.86
C ASN A 41 -37.35 25.26 -8.49
N ARG A 42 -36.48 24.25 -8.35
CA ARG A 42 -36.23 23.59 -7.07
C ARG A 42 -35.57 24.55 -6.08
N PRO A 43 -35.89 24.45 -4.77
CA PRO A 43 -35.23 25.24 -3.74
C PRO A 43 -33.71 25.05 -3.76
N LEU A 44 -32.96 26.11 -3.48
CA LEU A 44 -31.49 26.08 -3.42
C LEU A 44 -30.98 24.98 -2.48
N TYR A 45 -31.68 24.76 -1.35
CA TYR A 45 -31.38 23.70 -0.40
C TYR A 45 -31.29 22.32 -1.06
N LYS A 46 -32.24 21.98 -1.95
CA LYS A 46 -32.26 20.66 -2.61
C LYS A 46 -31.08 20.46 -3.54
N ARG A 47 -30.66 21.49 -4.27
CA ARG A 47 -29.47 21.43 -5.14
C ARG A 47 -28.19 21.24 -4.34
N LEU A 48 -28.05 21.98 -3.24
CA LEU A 48 -26.89 21.89 -2.37
C LEU A 48 -26.83 20.55 -1.65
N GLU A 49 -27.98 20.04 -1.20
CA GLU A 49 -28.13 18.71 -0.61
C GLU A 49 -27.72 17.61 -1.60
N GLU A 50 -28.20 17.66 -2.85
CA GLU A 50 -27.80 16.73 -3.92
C GLU A 50 -26.28 16.77 -4.18
N GLN A 51 -25.68 17.95 -4.27
CA GLN A 51 -24.24 18.10 -4.46
C GLN A 51 -23.43 17.59 -3.26
N ARG A 52 -23.91 17.83 -2.04
CA ARG A 52 -23.29 17.34 -0.80
C ARG A 52 -23.32 15.82 -0.76
N LEU A 53 -24.49 15.22 -0.99
CA LEU A 53 -24.68 13.77 -1.01
C LEU A 53 -23.85 13.10 -2.10
N LYS A 54 -23.76 13.70 -3.29
CA LYS A 54 -22.90 13.20 -4.37
C LYS A 54 -21.42 13.17 -3.95
N ARG A 55 -20.93 14.26 -3.36
CA ARG A 55 -19.55 14.35 -2.85
C ARG A 55 -19.29 13.35 -1.71
N GLU A 56 -20.26 13.17 -0.83
CA GLU A 56 -20.21 12.22 0.29
C GLU A 56 -20.15 10.78 -0.23
N ALA A 57 -20.98 10.43 -1.22
CA ALA A 57 -20.96 9.11 -1.87
C ALA A 57 -19.66 8.83 -2.64
N GLU A 58 -19.13 9.81 -3.37
CA GLU A 58 -17.83 9.71 -4.04
C GLU A 58 -16.68 9.49 -3.03
N TYR A 59 -16.74 10.20 -1.89
CA TYR A 59 -15.78 10.04 -0.81
C TYR A 59 -15.86 8.66 -0.17
N GLU A 60 -17.06 8.19 0.19
CA GLU A 60 -17.30 6.86 0.74
C GLU A 60 -16.91 5.74 -0.23
N GLU A 61 -17.12 5.93 -1.54
CA GLU A 61 -16.69 4.97 -2.54
C GLU A 61 -15.17 4.91 -2.63
N ALA A 62 -14.48 6.05 -2.70
CA ALA A 62 -13.03 6.12 -2.73
C ALA A 62 -12.41 5.52 -1.45
N HIS A 63 -13.00 5.78 -0.29
CA HIS A 63 -12.55 5.28 1.02
C HIS A 63 -13.11 3.90 1.34
N ARG A 64 -13.87 3.28 0.44
CA ARG A 64 -14.36 1.93 0.65
C ARG A 64 -13.15 1.02 0.78
N LEU A 65 -13.11 0.19 1.82
CA LEU A 65 -12.00 -0.72 2.14
C LEU A 65 -11.54 -1.57 0.93
N LYS A 66 -12.45 -1.89 -0.01
CA LYS A 66 -12.13 -2.57 -1.27
C LYS A 66 -11.08 -1.85 -2.13
N ASN A 67 -11.03 -0.51 -2.06
CA ASN A 67 -10.08 0.33 -2.80
C ASN A 67 -8.80 0.58 -2.00
N MET A 68 -8.84 0.41 -0.67
CA MET A 68 -7.69 0.56 0.21
C MET A 68 -6.86 -0.73 0.34
N ILE A 69 -7.48 -1.90 0.12
CA ILE A 69 -6.79 -3.18 0.10
C ILE A 69 -6.32 -3.43 -1.33
N ARG A 70 -5.12 -2.93 -1.65
CA ARG A 70 -4.41 -3.34 -2.87
C ARG A 70 -3.80 -4.72 -2.62
N GLY A 71 -3.91 -5.64 -3.58
CA GLY A 71 -3.10 -6.85 -3.59
C GLY A 71 -1.61 -6.52 -3.70
N LEU A 72 -0.75 -7.44 -3.24
CA LEU A 72 0.68 -7.33 -3.49
C LEU A 72 0.95 -7.46 -5.00
N ASP A 73 1.88 -6.68 -5.53
CA ASP A 73 2.35 -6.87 -6.91
C ASP A 73 3.42 -7.96 -7.03
N ASP A 74 3.72 -8.38 -8.27
CA ASP A 74 4.64 -9.48 -8.54
C ASP A 74 6.07 -9.20 -8.00
N ASP A 75 6.48 -7.93 -8.00
CA ASP A 75 7.78 -7.50 -7.48
C ASP A 75 7.80 -7.53 -5.94
N GLU A 76 6.74 -7.06 -5.28
CA GLU A 76 6.56 -7.13 -3.82
C GLU A 76 6.56 -8.59 -3.33
N VAL A 77 5.91 -9.50 -4.06
CA VAL A 77 5.95 -10.95 -3.76
C VAL A 77 7.37 -11.51 -3.91
N GLY A 78 8.07 -11.17 -4.98
CA GLY A 78 9.46 -11.58 -5.20
C GLY A 78 10.40 -11.06 -4.11
N PHE A 79 10.17 -9.84 -3.61
CA PHE A 79 10.92 -9.29 -2.49
C PHE A 79 10.68 -10.08 -1.19
N LEU A 80 9.43 -10.45 -0.90
CA LEU A 80 9.10 -11.28 0.27
C LEU A 80 9.77 -12.65 0.19
N GLU A 81 9.76 -13.30 -0.97
CA GLU A 81 10.44 -14.59 -1.20
C GLU A 81 11.96 -14.47 -0.98
N LEU A 82 12.58 -13.38 -1.48
CA LEU A 82 14.00 -13.11 -1.26
C LEU A 82 14.33 -12.93 0.23
N VAL A 83 13.50 -12.17 0.96
CA VAL A 83 13.66 -11.95 2.40
C VAL A 83 13.51 -13.26 3.17
N GLU A 84 12.52 -14.09 2.84
CA GLU A 84 12.34 -15.40 3.46
C GLU A 84 13.54 -16.31 3.21
N ARG A 85 14.01 -16.39 1.96
CA ARG A 85 15.20 -17.17 1.61
C ARG A 85 16.43 -16.69 2.39
N SER A 86 16.63 -15.38 2.48
CA SER A 86 17.74 -14.78 3.24
C SER A 86 17.68 -15.17 4.72
N LYS A 87 16.51 -15.03 5.36
CA LYS A 87 16.30 -15.45 6.76
C LYS A 87 16.56 -16.94 6.96
N ALA A 88 16.07 -17.78 6.05
CA ALA A 88 16.30 -19.22 6.11
C ALA A 88 17.79 -19.56 6.01
N THR A 89 18.52 -18.92 5.10
CA THR A 89 19.98 -19.14 4.98
C THR A 89 20.75 -18.68 6.21
N ALA A 90 20.41 -17.52 6.78
CA ALA A 90 21.04 -17.04 8.01
C ALA A 90 20.76 -17.99 9.19
N ALA A 91 19.51 -18.45 9.35
CA ALA A 91 19.16 -19.41 10.39
C ALA A 91 19.90 -20.76 10.22
N GLN A 92 20.05 -21.24 8.98
CA GLN A 92 20.85 -22.43 8.69
C GLN A 92 22.32 -22.25 9.04
N GLN A 93 22.92 -21.11 8.70
CA GLN A 93 24.32 -20.81 9.05
C GLN A 93 24.53 -20.79 10.55
N ILE A 94 23.66 -20.09 11.29
CA ILE A 94 23.70 -20.05 12.75
C ILE A 94 23.60 -21.46 13.33
N SER A 95 22.66 -22.28 12.86
CA SER A 95 22.50 -23.64 13.36
C SER A 95 23.74 -24.52 13.09
N LEU A 96 24.40 -24.35 11.95
CA LEU A 96 25.62 -25.07 11.62
C LEU A 96 26.80 -24.63 12.49
N GLU A 97 26.95 -23.33 12.73
CA GLU A 97 27.98 -22.76 13.60
C GLU A 97 27.78 -23.25 15.05
N GLU A 98 26.56 -23.17 15.58
CA GLU A 98 26.21 -23.68 16.91
C GLU A 98 26.54 -25.18 17.04
N GLN A 99 26.18 -26.00 16.05
CA GLN A 99 26.49 -27.44 16.08
C GLN A 99 28.00 -27.71 16.07
N ARG A 100 28.76 -26.91 15.32
CA ARG A 100 30.20 -27.04 15.24
C ARG A 100 30.86 -26.67 16.57
N GLU A 101 30.50 -25.53 17.15
CA GLU A 101 31.00 -25.09 18.46
C GLU A 101 30.65 -26.10 19.57
N MET A 102 29.41 -26.59 19.56
CA MET A 102 28.97 -27.64 20.50
C MET A 102 29.78 -28.93 20.33
N HIS A 103 30.06 -29.34 19.09
CA HIS A 103 30.89 -30.52 18.83
C HIS A 103 32.33 -30.32 19.31
N GLU A 104 32.94 -29.17 19.01
CA GLU A 104 34.29 -28.82 19.45
C GLU A 104 34.39 -28.80 20.98
N PHE A 105 33.39 -28.22 21.67
CA PHE A 105 33.30 -28.24 23.13
C PHE A 105 33.21 -29.66 23.69
N ARG A 106 32.37 -30.52 23.10
CA ARG A 106 32.23 -31.93 23.50
C ARG A 106 33.53 -32.72 23.32
N CYS A 107 34.21 -32.54 22.19
CA CYS A 107 35.50 -33.18 21.93
C CYS A 107 36.58 -32.70 22.91
N SER A 108 36.61 -31.40 23.20
CA SER A 108 37.53 -30.80 24.16
C SER A 108 37.34 -31.40 25.56
N ILE A 109 36.10 -31.47 26.06
CA ILE A 109 35.80 -32.11 27.35
C ILE A 109 36.28 -33.56 27.39
N LEU A 110 35.92 -34.36 26.37
CA LEU A 110 36.34 -35.77 26.31
C LEU A 110 37.86 -35.91 26.31
N PHE A 111 38.58 -35.01 25.63
CA PHE A 111 40.04 -35.00 25.64
C PHE A 111 40.61 -34.68 27.02
N TYR A 112 40.03 -33.72 27.75
CA TYR A 112 40.44 -33.42 29.12
C TYR A 112 40.12 -34.56 30.08
N ASP A 113 38.94 -35.19 30.00
CA ASP A 113 38.54 -36.31 30.85
C ASP A 113 39.43 -37.54 30.66
N VAL A 114 39.79 -37.86 29.42
CA VAL A 114 40.72 -38.96 29.11
C VAL A 114 42.11 -38.66 29.66
N ASN A 115 42.63 -37.43 29.47
CA ASN A 115 43.95 -37.06 30.01
C ASN A 115 43.99 -37.10 31.54
N VAL A 116 42.95 -36.59 32.22
CA VAL A 116 42.86 -36.66 33.69
C VAL A 116 42.82 -38.12 34.16
N THR A 117 42.04 -38.97 33.48
CA THR A 117 41.96 -40.40 33.82
C THR A 117 43.29 -41.12 33.60
N VAL A 118 44.00 -40.82 32.51
CA VAL A 118 45.34 -41.40 32.24
C VAL A 118 46.37 -40.93 33.27
N ILE A 119 46.36 -39.65 33.64
CA ILE A 119 47.28 -39.10 34.65
C ILE A 119 46.99 -39.71 36.03
N MET A 120 45.72 -39.76 36.44
CA MET A 120 45.32 -40.35 37.72
C MET A 120 45.60 -41.86 37.76
N GLY A 121 45.33 -42.58 36.67
CA GLY A 121 45.64 -44.01 36.54
C GLY A 121 47.14 -44.29 36.59
N ALA A 122 47.97 -43.48 35.93
CA ALA A 122 49.42 -43.59 35.99
C ALA A 122 49.96 -43.35 37.42
N SER A 123 49.44 -42.33 38.13
CA SER A 123 49.79 -42.10 39.54
C SER A 123 49.39 -43.26 40.44
N SER A 124 48.20 -43.86 40.27
CA SER A 124 47.77 -45.01 41.06
C SER A 124 48.61 -46.27 40.80
N ILE A 125 49.05 -46.51 39.57
CA ILE A 125 49.94 -47.63 39.24
C ILE A 125 51.32 -47.43 39.87
N ILE A 126 51.86 -46.21 39.84
CA ILE A 126 53.17 -45.90 40.43
C ILE A 126 53.15 -46.05 41.96
N SER A 127 52.05 -45.66 42.63
CA SER A 127 51.90 -45.84 44.08
C SER A 127 51.70 -47.29 44.54
N ASN A 128 51.46 -48.23 43.63
CA ASN A 128 51.26 -49.65 43.95
C ASN A 128 52.49 -50.51 43.61
N ILE A 129 53.53 -49.89 43.03
CA ILE A 129 54.81 -50.52 42.65
C ILE A 129 55.95 -50.12 43.61
N PHE A 130 55.77 -49.09 44.43
CA PHE A 130 56.66 -48.67 45.52
C PHE A 130 55.99 -48.89 46.88
#